data_AF-A0A382Y3W8-F1
#
_entry.id   AF-A0A382Y3W8-F1
#
_cell.length_a   1.000
_cell.length_b   1.000
_cell.length_c   1.000
_cell.angle_alpha   90.00
_cell.angle_beta   90.00
_cell.angle_gamma   90.00
#
_symmetry.space_group_name_H-M   'P 1'
#
loop_
_entity.id
_entity.type
_entity.pdbx_description
1 polymer ?
#
loop_
_entity_poly.entity_id
_entity_poly.type
_entity_poly.pdbx_seq_one_letter_code
_entity_poly.pdbx_strand_id
1 'polypeptide(L)'
;MDGTLLDTALDLANALNAVRLSCKLPQLPIETIRPTVSQGASMMIKVGFGVEVGDPEFDEIRKKFLKIYSENIAEETKLFEGMK
;
A
#
# COMPACT_ATOMS: atom_id res chain seq x y z
N MET A 1 -5.68 -4.41 22.85
CA MET A 1 -5.82 -3.00 22.42
C MET A 1 -4.91 -2.86 21.23
N ASP A 2 -5.37 -3.37 20.10
CA ASP A 2 -4.57 -3.62 18.90
C ASP A 2 -4.79 -2.51 17.87
N GLY A 3 -4.77 -1.25 18.34
CA GLY A 3 -5.04 -0.06 17.52
C GLY A 3 -3.94 0.17 16.48
N THR A 4 -2.67 0.06 16.88
CA THR A 4 -1.54 0.49 16.04
C THR A 4 -1.42 -0.26 14.71
N LEU A 5 -1.74 -1.56 14.67
CA LEU A 5 -1.73 -2.35 13.43
C LEU A 5 -3.01 -2.16 12.61
N LEU A 6 -4.15 -1.89 13.27
CA LEU A 6 -5.42 -1.62 12.62
C LEU A 6 -5.39 -0.26 11.91
N ASP A 7 -4.86 0.77 12.56
CA ASP A 7 -4.67 2.10 11.99
C ASP A 7 -3.69 2.05 10.80
N THR A 8 -2.54 1.38 10.96
CA THR A 8 -1.55 1.20 9.86
C THR A 8 -2.14 0.45 8.65
N ALA A 9 -2.99 -0.56 8.88
CA ALA A 9 -3.62 -1.31 7.79
C ALA A 9 -4.62 -0.46 7.00
N LEU A 10 -5.35 0.43 7.67
CA LEU A 10 -6.25 1.37 7.05
C LEU A 10 -5.48 2.41 6.21
N ASP A 11 -4.38 2.96 6.74
CA ASP A 11 -3.52 3.89 6.01
C ASP A 11 -2.90 3.27 4.75
N LEU A 12 -2.35 2.06 4.86
CA LEU A 12 -1.80 1.34 3.73
C LEU A 12 -2.88 0.99 2.69
N ALA A 13 -4.07 0.59 3.13
CA ALA A 13 -5.18 0.33 2.22
C ALA A 13 -5.66 1.59 1.50
N ASN A 14 -5.73 2.72 2.19
CA ASN A 14 -6.05 4.02 1.62
C ASN A 14 -5.00 4.47 0.60
N ALA A 15 -3.71 4.32 0.92
CA ALA A 15 -2.62 4.62 0.01
C ALA A 15 -2.70 3.76 -1.27
N LEU A 16 -2.97 2.45 -1.14
CA LEU A 16 -3.14 1.56 -2.28
C LEU A 16 -4.31 2.02 -3.16
N ASN A 17 -5.46 2.30 -2.55
CA ASN A 17 -6.64 2.77 -3.27
C ASN A 17 -6.43 4.13 -3.94
N ALA A 18 -5.68 5.04 -3.33
CA ALA A 18 -5.35 6.32 -3.95
C ALA A 18 -4.49 6.13 -5.22
N VAL A 19 -3.52 5.20 -5.22
CA VAL A 19 -2.78 4.86 -6.45
C VAL A 19 -3.73 4.25 -7.50
N ARG A 20 -4.65 3.37 -7.09
CA ARG A 20 -5.63 2.76 -8.01
C ARG A 20 -6.50 3.82 -8.68
N LEU A 21 -7.02 4.77 -7.91
CA LEU A 21 -7.80 5.89 -8.43
C LEU A 21 -6.97 6.75 -9.39
N SER A 22 -5.70 7.02 -9.08
CA SER A 22 -4.77 7.72 -9.98
C SER A 22 -4.54 6.95 -11.30
N CYS A 23 -4.62 5.63 -11.28
CA CYS A 23 -4.54 4.77 -12.47
C CYS A 23 -5.92 4.51 -13.13
N LYS A 24 -6.98 5.22 -12.72
CA LYS A 24 -8.37 5.02 -13.17
C LYS A 24 -8.92 3.62 -12.91
N LEU A 25 -8.41 2.93 -11.89
CA LEU A 25 -8.89 1.63 -11.44
C LEU A 25 -9.87 1.80 -10.27
N PRO A 26 -10.87 0.92 -10.15
CA PRO A 26 -11.79 0.94 -9.02
C PRO A 26 -11.05 0.60 -7.72
N GLN A 27 -11.41 1.29 -6.65
CA GLN A 27 -10.93 0.97 -5.29
C GLN A 27 -11.28 -0.47 -4.90
N LEU A 28 -10.42 -1.09 -4.12
CA LEU A 28 -10.64 -2.41 -3.53
C LEU A 28 -11.17 -2.29 -2.10
N PRO A 29 -12.03 -3.21 -1.66
CA PRO A 29 -12.51 -3.25 -0.29
C PRO A 29 -11.35 -3.51 0.67
N ILE A 30 -11.36 -2.81 1.80
CA ILE A 30 -10.30 -2.95 2.80
C ILE A 30 -10.17 -4.38 3.32
N GLU A 31 -11.26 -5.14 3.35
CA GLU A 31 -11.26 -6.54 3.76
C GLU A 31 -10.38 -7.42 2.87
N THR A 32 -10.21 -7.05 1.59
CA THR A 32 -9.28 -7.71 0.66
C THR A 32 -7.84 -7.26 0.86
N ILE A 33 -7.63 -5.98 1.20
CA ILE A 33 -6.28 -5.40 1.33
C ILE A 33 -5.66 -5.71 2.70
N ARG A 34 -6.46 -5.63 3.77
CA ARG A 34 -6.05 -5.87 5.17
C ARG A 34 -5.24 -7.16 5.38
N PRO A 35 -5.60 -8.34 4.85
CA PRO A 35 -4.78 -9.54 5.01
C PRO A 35 -3.43 -9.47 4.28
N THR A 36 -3.29 -8.59 3.28
CA THR A 36 -2.03 -8.41 2.52
C THR A 36 -1.08 -7.43 3.17
N VAL A 37 -1.56 -6.56 4.07
CA VAL A 37 -0.75 -5.59 4.81
C VAL A 37 0.36 -6.28 5.61
N SER A 38 0.06 -7.39 6.28
CA SER A 38 1.04 -8.18 7.04
C SER A 38 2.14 -8.82 6.16
N GLN A 39 1.92 -8.92 4.85
CA GLN A 39 2.89 -9.43 3.88
C GLN A 39 3.72 -8.30 3.23
N GLY A 40 3.37 -7.04 3.50
CA GLY A 40 4.10 -5.86 3.04
C GLY A 40 3.63 -5.30 1.69
N ALA A 41 4.20 -4.15 1.33
CA ALA A 41 3.79 -3.34 0.17
C ALA A 41 3.84 -4.11 -1.16
N SER A 42 4.82 -4.99 -1.35
CA SER A 42 4.94 -5.79 -2.57
C SER A 42 3.70 -6.67 -2.80
N MET A 43 3.22 -7.35 -1.75
CA MET A 43 2.04 -8.21 -1.85
C MET A 43 0.76 -7.38 -2.07
N MET A 44 0.66 -6.23 -1.40
CA MET A 44 -0.45 -5.30 -1.62
C MET A 44 -0.54 -4.82 -3.07
N ILE A 45 0.60 -4.51 -3.69
CA ILE A 45 0.65 -4.08 -5.10
C ILE A 45 0.29 -5.25 -6.03
N LYS A 46 0.80 -6.45 -5.76
CA LYS A 46 0.43 -7.66 -6.53
C LYS A 46 -1.08 -7.91 -6.48
N VAL A 47 -1.68 -7.93 -5.30
CA VAL A 47 -3.14 -8.17 -5.14
C VAL A 47 -3.96 -7.00 -5.65
N GLY A 48 -3.46 -5.78 -5.47
CA GLY A 48 -4.09 -4.57 -5.95
C GLY A 48 -4.19 -4.57 -7.48
N PHE A 49 -3.06 -4.69 -8.16
CA PHE A 49 -2.94 -4.40 -9.59
C PHE A 49 -2.77 -5.64 -10.47
N GLY A 50 -2.56 -6.83 -9.87
CA GLY A 50 -2.34 -8.06 -10.63
C GLY A 50 -0.97 -8.12 -11.32
N VAL A 51 -0.01 -7.30 -10.88
CA VAL A 51 1.35 -7.21 -11.45
C VAL A 51 2.34 -8.05 -10.66
N GLU A 52 3.46 -8.45 -11.26
CA GLU A 52 4.52 -9.19 -10.58
C GLU A 52 5.75 -8.33 -10.28
N VAL A 53 6.56 -8.79 -9.32
CA VAL A 53 7.84 -8.15 -9.02
C VAL A 53 8.76 -8.39 -10.21
N GLY A 54 9.22 -7.31 -10.82
CA GLY A 54 10.03 -7.36 -12.06
C GLY A 54 9.32 -6.76 -13.26
N ASP A 55 8.00 -6.55 -13.20
CA ASP A 55 7.29 -5.78 -14.21
C ASP A 55 7.66 -4.30 -14.14
N PRO A 56 7.81 -3.61 -15.28
CA PRO A 56 8.03 -2.17 -15.30
C PRO A 56 6.86 -1.42 -14.66
N GLU A 57 5.64 -1.96 -14.75
CA GLU A 57 4.45 -1.40 -14.11
C GLU A 57 4.50 -1.52 -12.58
N PHE A 58 5.07 -2.61 -12.05
CA PHE A 58 5.21 -2.80 -10.60
C PHE A 58 6.07 -1.71 -9.97
N ASP A 59 7.21 -1.38 -10.59
CA ASP A 59 8.12 -0.38 -10.03
C ASP A 59 7.49 1.03 -10.01
N GLU A 60 6.76 1.38 -11.07
CA GLU A 60 6.03 2.64 -11.16
C GLU A 60 4.88 2.74 -10.15
N ILE A 61 4.10 1.66 -9.99
CA ILE A 61 3.05 1.60 -8.96
C ILE A 61 3.67 1.68 -7.56
N ARG A 62 4.78 0.98 -7.33
CA ARG A 62 5.48 0.97 -6.04
C ARG A 62 5.99 2.34 -5.65
N LYS A 63 6.59 3.08 -6.58
CA LYS A 63 7.00 4.47 -6.35
C LYS A 63 5.81 5.36 -5.97
N LYS A 64 4.71 5.28 -6.72
CA LYS A 64 3.48 6.05 -6.43
C LYS A 64 2.90 5.69 -5.07
N PHE A 65 2.86 4.40 -4.75
CA PHE A 65 2.40 3.88 -3.47
C PHE A 65 3.23 4.43 -2.31
N LEU A 66 4.56 4.30 -2.40
CA LEU A 66 5.47 4.81 -1.36
C LEU A 66 5.36 6.33 -1.22
N LYS A 67 5.17 7.07 -2.32
CA LYS A 67 4.96 8.51 -2.28
C LYS A 67 3.68 8.87 -1.52
N ILE A 68 2.54 8.31 -1.92
CA ILE A 68 1.25 8.61 -1.27
C ILE A 68 1.27 8.17 0.20
N TYR A 69 1.82 6.98 0.46
CA TYR A 69 1.97 6.48 1.81
C TYR A 69 2.84 7.40 2.66
N SER A 70 3.97 7.88 2.14
CA SER A 70 4.84 8.85 2.83
C SER A 70 4.19 10.21 3.03
N GLU A 71 3.29 10.65 2.15
CA GLU A 71 2.53 11.89 2.31
C GLU A 71 1.44 11.76 3.39
N ASN A 72 0.78 10.60 3.49
CA ASN A 72 -0.20 10.32 4.54
C ASN A 72 0.45 10.05 5.91
N ILE A 73 1.60 9.39 5.94
CA ILE A 73 2.37 9.06 7.16
C ILE A 73 3.21 10.23 7.69
N ALA A 74 3.32 11.34 6.94
CA ALA A 74 4.13 12.49 7.37
C ALA A 74 3.73 13.05 8.75
N GLU A 75 2.53 12.72 9.26
CA GLU A 75 2.10 13.07 10.61
C GLU A 75 2.44 12.01 11.67
N GLU A 76 2.48 10.71 11.34
CA GLU A 76 2.76 9.63 12.28
C GLU A 76 3.65 8.53 11.68
N THR A 77 4.90 8.48 12.14
CA THR A 77 5.75 7.27 12.21
C THR A 77 6.82 7.13 11.13
N LYS A 78 8.06 7.09 11.65
CA LYS A 78 9.29 6.76 10.95
C LYS A 78 9.11 5.46 10.16
N LEU A 79 9.21 5.59 8.84
CA LEU A 79 9.74 4.63 7.88
C LEU A 79 9.78 3.19 8.38
N PHE A 80 8.91 2.35 7.80
CA PHE A 80 9.03 0.89 7.79
C PHE A 80 10.52 0.48 7.67
N GLU A 81 11.16 0.19 8.82
CA GLU A 81 12.50 -0.37 8.93
C GLU A 81 12.43 -1.82 8.47
N GLY A 82 12.52 -2.03 7.17
CA GLY A 82 12.49 -3.38 6.59
C GLY A 82 13.01 -3.50 5.17
N MET A 83 13.51 -2.41 4.57
CA MET A 83 14.14 -2.47 3.25
C MET A 83 15.65 -2.56 3.42
N LYS A 84 16.16 -3.78 3.57
CA LYS A 84 17.56 -4.12 3.33
C LYS A 84 17.65 -5.24 2.31
#